data_AF-A0A1Y4I8W6-F1
#
_entry.id   AF-A0A1Y4I8W6-F1
#
_cell.length_a   1.000
_cell.length_b   1.000
_cell.length_c   1.000
_cell.angle_alpha   90.00
_cell.angle_beta   90.00
_cell.angle_gamma   90.00
#
_symmetry.space_group_name_H-M   'P 1'
#
loop_
_entity.id
_entity.type
_entity.pdbx_description
1 polymer ?
#
loop_
_entity_poly.entity_id
_entity_poly.type
_entity_poly.pdbx_seq_one_letter_code
_entity_poly.pdbx_strand_id
1 'polypeptide(L)'
;DLLPLGVPILFCGGGEGEEIVKENQLGLVSAPGDYERLSKNIRAMSHLPDEEYRQLKANCLRLSQTTFCFERQLEVYKRFLSAF
;
A
#
# COMPACT_ATOMS: atom_id res chain seq x y z
N ASP A 1 5.86 7.21 -1.21
CA ASP A 1 5.65 8.17 -2.32
C ASP A 1 4.32 8.03 -3.06
N LEU A 2 3.86 6.81 -3.39
CA LEU A 2 2.57 6.63 -4.09
C LEU A 2 1.34 6.78 -3.18
N LEU A 3 1.44 6.39 -1.91
CA LEU A 3 0.31 6.41 -0.97
C LEU A 3 -0.28 7.82 -0.74
N PRO A 4 0.53 8.89 -0.51
CA PRO A 4 0.00 10.25 -0.38
C PRO A 4 -0.69 10.78 -1.63
N LEU A 5 -0.37 10.21 -2.80
CA LEU A 5 -1.02 10.54 -4.07
C LEU A 5 -2.33 9.75 -4.28
N GLY A 6 -2.61 8.77 -3.41
CA GLY A 6 -3.80 7.92 -3.51
C GLY A 6 -3.77 7.00 -4.73
N VAL A 7 -2.59 6.61 -5.19
CA VAL A 7 -2.43 5.71 -6.35
C VAL A 7 -2.47 4.25 -5.84
N PRO A 8 -3.46 3.45 -6.26
CA PRO A 8 -3.50 2.02 -5.93
C PRO A 8 -2.24 1.28 -6.39
N ILE A 9 -1.83 0.28 -5.63
CA ILE A 9 -0.52 -0.37 -5.78
C ILE A 9 -0.66 -1.70 -6.54
N LEU A 10 0.11 -1.84 -7.61
CA LEU A 10 0.41 -3.11 -8.24
C LEU A 10 1.84 -3.51 -7.84
N PHE A 11 1.98 -4.47 -6.93
CA PHE A 11 3.27 -4.87 -6.39
C PHE A 11 3.71 -6.23 -6.92
N CYS A 12 4.92 -6.31 -7.46
CA CYS A 12 5.55 -7.56 -7.87
C CYS A 12 6.81 -7.75 -7.04
N GLY A 13 6.76 -8.63 -6.06
CA GLY A 13 7.78 -8.75 -5.04
C GLY A 13 7.32 -9.66 -3.91
N GLY A 14 8.14 -9.78 -2.87
CA GLY A 14 7.80 -10.47 -1.64
C GLY A 14 8.29 -9.71 -0.41
N GLY A 15 8.05 -10.27 0.77
CA GLY A 15 8.45 -9.66 2.04
C GLY A 15 7.54 -8.50 2.45
N GLU A 16 8.10 -7.52 3.16
CA GLU A 16 7.32 -6.44 3.80
C GLU A 16 6.42 -5.68 2.82
N GLY A 17 6.89 -5.41 1.60
CA GLY A 17 6.08 -4.69 0.60
C GLY A 17 4.82 -5.46 0.18
N GLU A 18 4.88 -6.79 0.13
CA GLU A 18 3.72 -7.62 -0.16
C GLU A 18 2.73 -7.61 1.01
N GLU A 19 3.23 -7.74 2.24
CA GLU A 19 2.43 -7.70 3.47
C GLU A 19 1.73 -6.34 3.61
N ILE A 20 2.45 -5.23 3.43
CA ILE A 20 1.88 -3.87 3.48
C ILE A 20 0.70 -3.73 2.51
N VAL A 21 0.86 -4.18 1.26
CA VAL A 21 -0.20 -4.06 0.25
C VAL A 21 -1.41 -4.92 0.58
N LYS A 22 -1.20 -6.17 1.03
CA LYS A 22 -2.27 -7.10 1.38
C LYS A 22 -3.04 -6.66 2.63
N GLU A 23 -2.35 -6.41 3.73
CA GLU A 23 -2.95 -6.13 5.03
C GLU A 23 -3.73 -4.80 5.02
N ASN A 24 -3.25 -3.82 4.26
CA ASN A 24 -3.88 -2.51 4.17
C ASN A 24 -4.79 -2.35 2.94
N GLN A 25 -4.97 -3.41 2.15
CA GLN A 25 -5.85 -3.44 0.98
C GLN A 25 -5.54 -2.29 0.02
N LEU A 26 -4.26 -2.18 -0.38
CA LEU A 26 -3.75 -1.08 -1.21
C LEU A 26 -3.78 -1.40 -2.71
N GLY A 27 -4.00 -2.67 -3.06
CA GLY A 27 -4.12 -3.13 -4.43
C GLY A 27 -3.77 -4.60 -4.57
N LEU A 28 -3.01 -4.96 -5.61
CA LEU A 28 -2.78 -6.33 -6.02
C LEU A 28 -1.29 -6.70 -5.93
N VAL A 29 -1.02 -7.97 -5.63
CA VAL A 29 0.32 -8.50 -5.41
C VAL A 29 0.60 -9.74 -6.27
N SER A 30 1.83 -9.83 -6.76
CA SER A 30 2.39 -11.00 -7.42
C SER A 30 3.74 -11.35 -6.80
N ALA A 31 4.02 -12.64 -6.65
CA ALA A 31 5.31 -13.11 -6.17
C ALA A 31 6.43 -12.82 -7.19
N PRO A 32 7.70 -12.73 -6.76
CA PRO A 32 8.82 -12.56 -7.68
C PRO A 32 8.87 -13.69 -8.71
N GLY A 33 8.96 -13.33 -10.00
CA GLY A 33 9.01 -14.30 -11.10
C GLY A 33 7.65 -14.90 -11.50
N ASP A 34 6.55 -14.61 -10.79
CA ASP A 34 5.20 -15.03 -11.18
C ASP A 34 4.59 -14.07 -12.22
N TYR A 35 5.11 -14.16 -13.44
CA TYR A 35 4.70 -13.30 -14.56
C TYR A 35 3.26 -13.57 -15.01
N GLU A 36 2.76 -14.80 -14.86
CA GLU A 36 1.37 -15.11 -15.17
C GLU A 36 0.41 -14.35 -14.25
N ARG A 37 0.68 -14.36 -12.95
CA ARG A 37 -0.13 -13.61 -11.99
C ARG A 37 0.04 -12.11 -12.15
N LEU A 38 1.25 -11.62 -12.42
CA LEU A 38 1.48 -10.21 -12.73
C LEU A 38 0.64 -9.76 -13.94
N SER A 39 0.62 -10.54 -15.01
CA SER A 39 -0.21 -10.26 -16.20
C SER A 39 -1.71 -10.23 -15.88
N LYS A 40 -2.19 -11.18 -15.07
CA LYS A 40 -3.58 -11.19 -14.58
C LYS A 40 -3.90 -9.95 -13.74
N ASN A 41 -3.02 -9.58 -12.82
CA ASN A 41 -3.21 -8.41 -11.95
C ASN A 41 -3.20 -7.10 -12.74
N ILE A 42 -2.35 -6.95 -13.76
CA ILE A 42 -2.37 -5.78 -14.65
C ILE A 42 -3.73 -5.66 -15.35
N ARG A 43 -4.25 -6.76 -15.89
CA ARG A 43 -5.57 -6.77 -16.55
C ARG A 43 -6.70 -6.50 -15.57
N ALA A 44 -6.64 -7.06 -14.36
CA ALA A 44 -7.64 -6.79 -13.33
C ALA A 44 -7.64 -5.32 -12.94
N MET A 45 -6.46 -4.74 -12.71
CA MET A 45 -6.31 -3.33 -12.35
C MET A 45 -6.77 -2.38 -13.48
N SER A 46 -6.56 -2.75 -14.75
CA SER A 46 -7.00 -1.92 -15.89
C SER A 46 -8.52 -1.93 -16.11
N HIS A 47 -9.23 -2.89 -15.54
CA HIS A 47 -10.69 -3.03 -15.64
C HIS A 47 -11.37 -2.86 -14.28
N LEU A 48 -10.68 -2.26 -13.31
CA LEU A 48 -11.17 -2.13 -11.96
C LEU A 48 -12.42 -1.22 -11.96
N PRO A 49 -13.52 -1.64 -11.31
CA PRO A 49 -14.70 -0.77 -11.18
C PRO A 49 -14.36 0.53 -10.45
N ASP A 50 -15.00 1.64 -10.84
CA ASP A 50 -14.76 2.96 -10.25
C ASP A 50 -14.91 2.99 -8.73
N GLU A 51 -15.86 2.22 -8.18
CA GLU A 51 -16.09 2.12 -6.74
C GLU A 51 -14.90 1.45 -6.03
N GLU A 52 -14.42 0.33 -6.57
CA GLU A 52 -13.25 -0.36 -6.03
C GLU A 52 -12.01 0.51 -6.13
N TYR A 53 -11.86 1.26 -7.22
CA TYR A 53 -10.71 2.15 -7.42
C TYR A 53 -10.73 3.29 -6.39
N ARG A 54 -11.90 3.89 -6.16
CA ARG A 54 -12.11 4.92 -5.13
C ARG A 54 -11.79 4.37 -3.74
N GLN A 55 -12.17 3.14 -3.44
CA GLN A 55 -11.85 2.50 -2.16
C GLN A 55 -10.34 2.27 -1.99
N LEU A 56 -9.65 1.73 -2.99
CA LEU A 56 -8.19 1.54 -2.94
C LEU A 56 -7.45 2.87 -2.79
N LYS A 57 -7.89 3.92 -3.50
CA LYS A 57 -7.38 5.28 -3.36
C LYS A 57 -7.56 5.81 -1.93
N ALA A 58 -8.75 5.64 -1.36
CA ALA A 58 -9.03 6.06 0.01
C ALA A 58 -8.14 5.32 1.03
N ASN A 59 -7.92 4.01 0.85
CA ASN A 59 -7.03 3.22 1.68
C ASN A 59 -5.59 3.74 1.64
N CYS A 60 -5.09 4.05 0.44
CA CYS A 60 -3.75 4.62 0.23
C CYS A 60 -3.59 5.98 0.95
N LEU A 61 -4.53 6.90 0.74
CA LEU A 61 -4.51 8.21 1.38
C LEU A 61 -4.56 8.10 2.90
N ARG A 62 -5.48 7.29 3.43
CA ARG A 62 -5.59 7.02 4.87
C ARG A 62 -4.28 6.53 5.44
N LEU A 63 -3.67 5.51 4.85
CA LEU A 63 -2.44 4.92 5.38
C LEU A 63 -1.26 5.90 5.37
N SER A 64 -1.18 6.75 4.34
CA SER A 64 -0.16 7.79 4.26
C SER A 64 -0.28 8.86 5.36
N GLN A 65 -1.51 9.13 5.81
CA GLN A 65 -1.80 10.13 6.84
C GLN A 65 -1.79 9.56 8.26
N THR A 66 -1.82 8.23 8.40
CA THR A 66 -1.82 7.54 9.70
C THR A 66 -0.49 6.85 9.99
N THR A 67 -0.25 5.69 9.39
CA THR A 67 0.82 4.77 9.80
C THR A 67 2.15 5.15 9.18
N PHE A 68 2.14 5.58 7.91
CA PHE A 68 3.33 6.00 7.18
C PHE A 68 3.46 7.53 7.11
N CYS A 69 2.85 8.24 8.07
CA CYS A 69 3.04 9.67 8.26
C CYS A 69 4.32 9.89 9.08
N PHE A 70 5.31 10.55 8.47
CA PHE A 70 6.62 10.77 9.07
C PHE A 70 6.53 11.51 10.40
N GLU A 71 5.72 12.55 10.48
CA GLU A 71 5.55 13.36 11.70
C GLU A 71 5.03 12.50 12.85
N ARG A 72 4.02 11.66 12.59
CA ARG A 72 3.48 10.72 13.59
C ARG A 72 4.50 9.67 14.01
N GLN A 73 5.22 9.09 13.05
CA GLN A 73 6.28 8.11 13.36
C GLN A 73 7.38 8.73 14.22
N LEU A 74 7.79 9.97 13.91
CA LEU A 74 8.79 10.70 14.66
C LEU A 74 8.29 11.04 16.08
N GLU A 75 7.02 11.40 16.24
CA GLU A 75 6.42 11.62 17.57
C GLU A 75 6.42 10.35 18.41
N VAL A 76 6.04 9.20 17.83
CA VAL A 76 6.08 7.89 18.50
C VAL A 76 7.51 7.55 18.92
N TYR A 77 8.47 7.75 18.03
CA TYR A 77 9.88 7.53 18.31
C TYR A 77 10.41 8.44 19.44
N LYS A 78 10.08 9.74 19.41
CA LYS A 78 10.44 10.69 20.48
C LYS A 78 9.88 10.27 21.84
N ARG A 79 8.62 9.83 21.89
CA ARG A 79 7.98 9.32 23.11
C ARG A 79 8.70 8.08 23.65
N PHE A 80 9.06 7.16 22.77
CA PHE A 80 9.86 5.99 23.13
C PHE A 80 11.19 6.39 23.76
N LEU A 81 11.94 7.33 23.16
CA LEU A 81 13.21 7.80 23.72
C LEU A 81 13.05 8.51 25.07
N SER A 82 11.98 9.28 25.26
CA SER A 82 11.71 9.98 26.53
C SER A 82 11.25 9.08 27.67
N ALA A 83 10.95 7.80 27.39
CA ALA A 83 10.55 6.82 28.39
C ALA A 83 11.75 6.10 29.05
N PHE A 84 12.97 6.44 28.64
CA PHE A 84 14.24 6.02 29.24
C PHE A 84 14.96 7.23 29.85
#